data_AF-G7KTN7-F1
#
_entry.id   AF-G7KTN7-F1
#
_cell.length_a   1.000
_cell.length_b   1.000
_cell.length_c   1.000
_cell.angle_alpha   90.00
_cell.angle_beta   90.00
_cell.angle_gamma   90.00
#
_symmetry.space_group_name_H-M   'P 1'
#
loop_
_entity.id
_entity.type
_entity.pdbx_description
1 polymer ?
#
loop_
_entity_poly.entity_id
_entity_poly.type
_entity_poly.pdbx_seq_one_letter_code
_entity_poly.pdbx_strand_id
1 'polypeptide(L)'
;MATLTPICSIPTKLNLNIQQKQHNLNFPLFNFKIAKQNSRTSTTVIRSSSTANQNQSSPGLYSAQKFELTASNVDLVLEDVRPYLISDGGNVDVVSVENGVVSLKLQGACESCPSSTTTMKMGIERVLKEKFGDSIEDIVQVFDDDQARETTVEAVNNHLEILRPAIKNYGGSVQVLSVEGGDCVVEYVGPESIGSGVKAAIKEKFPDILNVTFST
;
A
#
# COMPACT_ATOMS: atom_id res chain seq x y z
N MET A 1 -19.40 4.65 68.90
CA MET A 1 -17.99 5.10 68.82
C MET A 1 -17.56 4.98 67.37
N ALA A 2 -17.56 6.10 66.64
CA ALA A 2 -17.20 6.18 65.23
C ALA A 2 -15.84 6.86 65.13
N THR A 3 -14.87 6.23 64.47
CA THR A 3 -13.56 6.80 64.19
C THR A 3 -13.54 7.34 62.76
N LEU A 4 -13.50 8.67 62.65
CA LEU A 4 -13.21 9.44 61.45
C LEU A 4 -11.72 9.29 61.09
N THR A 5 -11.42 8.98 59.83
CA THR A 5 -10.07 9.19 59.25
C THR A 5 -10.15 10.16 58.08
N PRO A 6 -9.17 11.06 57.93
CA PRO A 6 -9.30 12.26 57.10
C PRO A 6 -8.97 12.04 55.62
N ILE A 7 -9.59 12.91 54.84
CA ILE A 7 -9.50 13.15 53.41
C ILE A 7 -8.18 13.90 53.13
N CYS A 8 -7.38 13.44 52.17
CA CYS A 8 -6.21 14.17 51.66
C CYS A 8 -6.12 13.87 50.16
N SER A 9 -6.65 14.76 49.31
CA SER A 9 -5.96 15.89 48.67
C SER A 9 -5.51 15.53 47.25
N ILE A 10 -6.25 16.12 46.31
CA ILE A 10 -5.99 16.20 44.87
C ILE A 10 -4.71 17.02 44.63
N PRO A 11 -3.81 16.59 43.73
CA PRO A 11 -2.96 17.54 43.03
C PRO A 11 -3.45 17.76 41.59
N THR A 12 -3.83 19.01 41.36
CA THR A 12 -4.06 19.66 40.08
C THR A 12 -2.71 19.97 39.40
N LYS A 13 -2.76 20.03 38.06
CA LYS A 13 -1.82 20.68 37.11
C LYS A 13 -0.89 19.75 36.33
N LEU A 14 -1.40 19.45 35.13
CA LEU A 14 -0.64 19.43 33.88
C LEU A 14 0.49 20.47 33.88
N ASN A 15 1.69 20.02 33.58
CA ASN A 15 2.68 20.84 32.88
C ASN A 15 3.40 19.95 31.86
N LEU A 16 2.97 20.07 30.59
CA LEU A 16 3.66 19.51 29.44
C LEU A 16 4.94 20.32 29.21
N ASN A 17 6.08 19.75 29.56
CA ASN A 17 7.38 20.26 29.15
C ASN A 17 7.84 19.46 27.92
N ILE A 18 7.36 19.85 26.74
CA ILE A 18 7.86 19.34 25.46
C ILE A 18 9.17 20.07 25.18
N GLN A 19 10.28 19.48 25.59
CA GLN A 19 11.60 19.84 25.06
C GLN A 19 11.67 19.35 23.61
N GLN A 20 11.61 20.30 22.68
CA GLN A 20 11.90 20.10 21.27
C GLN A 20 13.36 19.64 21.12
N LYS A 21 13.56 18.32 20.96
CA LYS A 21 14.83 17.79 20.47
C LYS A 21 14.91 18.04 18.97
N GLN A 22 15.48 19.19 18.61
CA GLN A 22 15.90 19.48 17.25
C GLN A 22 16.94 18.44 16.84
N HIS A 23 16.54 17.46 16.02
CA HIS A 23 17.49 16.66 15.27
C HIS A 23 18.02 17.51 14.12
N ASN A 24 19.23 18.01 14.33
CA ASN A 24 20.06 18.72 13.38
C ASN A 24 20.44 17.78 12.23
N LEU A 25 19.70 17.82 11.12
CA LEU A 25 20.13 17.20 9.87
C LEU A 25 20.89 18.25 9.06
N ASN A 26 22.21 18.21 9.24
CA ASN A 26 23.19 18.94 8.47
C ASN A 26 23.24 18.36 7.05
N PHE A 27 22.50 18.94 6.11
CA PHE A 27 22.64 18.65 4.68
C PHE A 27 23.67 19.61 4.07
N PRO A 28 24.78 19.13 3.50
CA PRO A 28 25.72 19.99 2.81
C PRO A 28 25.07 20.53 1.52
N LEU A 29 25.00 21.85 1.43
CA LEU A 29 24.72 22.61 0.22
C LEU A 29 25.74 22.22 -0.86
N PHE A 30 25.33 21.34 -1.78
CA PHE A 30 26.09 21.06 -2.99
C PHE A 30 25.99 22.26 -3.93
N ASN A 31 27.08 23.01 -3.96
CA ASN A 31 27.26 24.19 -4.79
C ASN A 31 27.55 23.74 -6.23
N PHE A 32 26.54 23.66 -7.08
CA PHE A 32 26.71 23.40 -8.50
C PHE A 32 27.09 24.70 -9.22
N LYS A 33 28.39 24.86 -9.50
CA LYS A 33 28.93 25.84 -10.45
C LYS A 33 28.31 25.58 -11.83
N ILE A 34 27.42 26.46 -12.28
CA ILE A 34 27.04 26.51 -13.70
C ILE A 34 28.15 27.23 -14.46
N ALA A 35 28.82 26.47 -15.33
CA ALA A 35 29.81 26.98 -16.26
C ALA A 35 29.13 27.76 -17.41
N LYS A 36 29.68 28.93 -17.66
CA LYS A 36 29.37 29.87 -18.73
C LYS A 36 29.78 29.27 -20.09
N GLN A 37 28.86 29.11 -21.04
CA GLN A 37 29.20 29.10 -22.46
C GLN A 37 28.23 29.97 -23.26
N ASN A 38 28.82 31.01 -23.85
CA ASN A 38 28.24 31.95 -24.79
C ASN A 38 28.62 31.44 -26.20
N SER A 39 27.64 31.25 -27.08
CA SER A 39 27.90 31.14 -28.51
C SER A 39 26.78 31.80 -29.29
N ARG A 40 27.18 32.79 -30.07
CA ARG A 40 26.36 33.58 -30.98
C ARG A 40 26.18 32.83 -32.30
N THR A 41 25.15 33.27 -33.02
CA THR A 41 25.04 33.40 -34.50
C THR A 41 24.62 32.21 -35.37
N SER A 42 23.49 32.46 -36.06
CA SER A 42 23.25 32.30 -37.50
C SER A 42 22.52 31.06 -38.02
N THR A 43 21.28 31.33 -38.47
CA THR A 43 20.59 30.87 -39.68
C THR A 43 21.27 29.77 -40.50
N THR A 44 20.55 28.66 -40.77
CA THR A 44 20.33 28.07 -42.11
C THR A 44 19.33 26.90 -42.04
N VAL A 45 18.37 26.94 -42.96
CA VAL A 45 17.39 25.89 -43.32
C VAL A 45 18.07 24.64 -43.88
N ILE A 46 17.70 23.44 -43.39
CA ILE A 46 17.73 22.20 -44.20
C ILE A 46 16.49 21.36 -43.88
N ARG A 47 15.68 21.16 -44.92
CA ARG A 47 14.65 20.12 -45.08
C ARG A 47 15.37 18.86 -45.55
N SER A 48 15.11 17.70 -44.94
CA SER A 48 14.87 16.40 -45.62
C SER A 48 14.74 15.24 -44.63
N SER A 49 13.53 14.69 -44.59
CA SER A 49 13.16 13.27 -44.57
C SER A 49 14.09 12.25 -43.90
N SER A 50 13.61 11.68 -42.79
CA SER A 50 13.70 10.24 -42.56
C SER A 50 12.39 9.72 -41.97
N THR A 51 11.70 8.93 -42.78
CA THR A 51 10.62 8.03 -42.39
C THR A 51 11.23 6.85 -41.62
N ALA A 52 10.97 6.75 -40.32
CA ALA A 52 10.91 5.48 -39.59
C ALA A 52 10.38 5.68 -38.16
N ASN A 53 9.26 5.02 -37.90
CA ASN A 53 8.65 4.70 -36.61
C ASN A 53 7.98 5.85 -35.83
N GLN A 54 6.65 5.91 -35.95
CA GLN A 54 5.77 6.62 -35.02
C GLN A 54 5.92 5.96 -33.65
N ASN A 55 6.91 6.42 -32.89
CA ASN A 55 7.05 6.15 -31.48
C ASN A 55 5.81 6.78 -30.82
N GLN A 56 4.80 5.96 -30.50
CA GLN A 56 3.66 6.39 -29.71
C GLN A 56 4.16 6.66 -28.30
N SER A 57 4.82 7.80 -28.12
CA SER A 57 5.14 8.33 -26.81
C SER A 57 3.83 8.52 -26.07
N SER A 58 3.77 8.01 -24.84
CA SER A 58 2.60 8.13 -23.98
C SER A 58 2.07 9.58 -23.97
N PRO A 59 0.74 9.80 -24.01
CA PRO A 59 0.12 11.11 -24.19
C PRO A 59 0.48 12.11 -23.08
N GLY A 60 1.05 11.64 -21.97
CA GLY A 60 1.26 12.40 -20.76
C GLY A 60 -0.02 12.47 -19.94
N LEU A 61 0.16 12.42 -18.61
CA LEU A 61 -0.93 12.34 -17.62
C LEU A 61 -2.04 13.40 -17.87
N TYR A 62 -1.64 14.60 -18.27
CA TYR A 62 -2.53 15.76 -18.42
C TYR A 62 -3.10 15.99 -19.84
N SER A 63 -2.87 15.09 -20.79
CA SER A 63 -3.44 15.24 -22.14
C SER A 63 -4.96 15.09 -22.14
N ALA A 64 -5.65 15.89 -22.96
CA ALA A 64 -7.10 15.78 -23.18
C ALA A 64 -7.49 14.68 -24.17
N GLN A 65 -6.53 13.86 -24.62
CA GLN A 65 -6.78 12.83 -25.62
C GLN A 65 -7.54 11.66 -25.02
N LYS A 66 -8.64 11.28 -25.69
CA LYS A 66 -9.41 10.07 -25.39
C LYS A 66 -9.01 8.94 -26.32
N PHE A 67 -9.05 7.72 -25.79
CA PHE A 67 -8.65 6.51 -26.51
C PHE A 67 -9.82 5.53 -26.61
N GLU A 68 -9.75 4.67 -27.62
CA GLU A 68 -10.62 3.49 -27.70
C GLU A 68 -10.16 2.44 -26.67
N LEU A 69 -11.12 1.78 -26.01
CA LEU A 69 -10.83 0.78 -24.98
C LEU A 69 -10.25 -0.50 -25.61
N THR A 70 -8.92 -0.56 -25.67
CA THR A 70 -8.15 -1.71 -26.12
C THR A 70 -7.01 -1.98 -25.14
N ALA A 71 -6.55 -3.23 -25.04
CA ALA A 71 -5.46 -3.59 -24.12
C ALA A 71 -4.18 -2.75 -24.37
N SER A 72 -3.81 -2.52 -25.63
CA SER A 72 -2.65 -1.69 -25.98
C SER A 72 -2.81 -0.23 -25.55
N ASN A 73 -3.99 0.36 -25.74
CA ASN A 73 -4.22 1.73 -25.30
C ASN A 73 -4.24 1.85 -23.78
N VAL A 74 -4.80 0.87 -23.08
CA VAL A 74 -4.78 0.82 -21.61
C VAL A 74 -3.35 0.75 -21.12
N ASP A 75 -2.51 -0.13 -21.69
CA ASP A 75 -1.10 -0.23 -21.32
C ASP A 75 -0.34 1.08 -21.58
N LEU A 76 -0.55 1.72 -22.73
CA LEU A 76 0.01 3.04 -23.04
C LEU A 76 -0.39 4.10 -22.01
N VAL A 77 -1.65 4.15 -21.60
CA VAL A 77 -2.11 5.09 -20.55
C VAL A 77 -1.49 4.74 -19.19
N LEU A 78 -1.23 3.47 -18.92
CA LEU A 78 -0.57 3.06 -17.67
C LEU A 78 0.91 3.43 -17.64
N GLU A 79 1.60 3.55 -18.79
CA GLU A 79 3.00 4.03 -18.84
C GLU A 79 3.19 5.39 -18.16
N ASP A 80 2.17 6.25 -18.22
CA ASP A 80 2.14 7.55 -17.54
C ASP A 80 2.08 7.43 -16.00
N VAL A 81 1.46 6.37 -15.48
CA VAL A 81 1.22 6.13 -14.06
C VAL A 81 2.34 5.29 -13.43
N ARG A 82 2.95 4.39 -14.21
CA ARG A 82 4.02 3.47 -13.78
C ARG A 82 5.17 4.17 -13.03
N PRO A 83 5.68 5.36 -13.41
CA PRO A 83 6.73 6.03 -12.66
C PRO A 83 6.38 6.28 -11.18
N TYR A 84 5.11 6.61 -10.89
CA TYR A 84 4.65 6.81 -9.51
C TYR A 84 4.48 5.48 -8.78
N LEU A 85 3.90 4.48 -9.44
CA LEU A 85 3.75 3.14 -8.86
C LEU A 85 5.10 2.51 -8.51
N ILE A 86 6.08 2.65 -9.40
CA ILE A 86 7.45 2.14 -9.19
C ILE A 86 8.14 2.90 -8.06
N SER A 87 7.94 4.22 -7.96
CA SER A 87 8.45 5.01 -6.83
C SER A 87 7.88 4.53 -5.49
N ASP A 88 6.65 4.04 -5.49
CA ASP A 88 5.99 3.46 -4.31
C ASP A 88 6.28 1.95 -4.13
N GLY A 89 7.18 1.39 -4.96
CA GLY A 89 7.63 -0.01 -4.85
C GLY A 89 6.67 -1.04 -5.46
N GLY A 90 5.79 -0.62 -6.37
CA GLY A 90 4.86 -1.49 -7.07
C GLY A 90 4.82 -1.27 -8.58
N ASN A 91 3.91 -1.98 -9.24
CA ASN A 91 3.64 -1.84 -10.67
C ASN A 91 2.23 -2.39 -10.99
N VAL A 92 1.79 -2.28 -12.24
CA VAL A 92 0.50 -2.81 -12.70
C VAL A 92 0.63 -3.39 -14.09
N ASP A 93 0.03 -4.55 -14.33
CA ASP A 93 -0.04 -5.17 -15.66
C ASP A 93 -1.49 -5.36 -16.10
N VAL A 94 -1.71 -5.23 -17.40
CA VAL A 94 -3.02 -5.48 -18.03
C VAL A 94 -3.15 -6.96 -18.31
N VAL A 95 -4.17 -7.59 -17.73
CA VAL A 95 -4.47 -9.03 -17.95
C VAL A 95 -5.39 -9.19 -19.15
N SER A 96 -6.51 -8.47 -19.17
CA SER A 96 -7.48 -8.51 -20.27
C SER A 96 -8.34 -7.24 -20.29
N VAL A 97 -8.93 -6.97 -21.45
CA VAL A 97 -9.89 -5.89 -21.65
C VAL A 97 -11.03 -6.45 -22.50
N GLU A 98 -12.18 -6.70 -21.88
CA GLU A 98 -13.31 -7.38 -22.50
C GLU A 98 -14.63 -6.79 -22.00
N ASN A 99 -15.58 -6.52 -22.90
CA ASN A 99 -16.93 -6.04 -22.57
C ASN A 99 -16.94 -4.84 -21.60
N GLY A 100 -16.04 -3.86 -21.78
CA GLY A 100 -15.95 -2.71 -20.89
C GLY A 100 -15.28 -2.99 -19.54
N VAL A 101 -14.89 -4.24 -19.25
CA VAL A 101 -14.21 -4.63 -18.02
C VAL A 101 -12.70 -4.71 -18.26
N VAL A 102 -11.95 -3.96 -17.46
CA VAL A 102 -10.47 -3.98 -17.46
C VAL A 102 -9.98 -4.83 -16.30
N SER A 103 -9.31 -5.93 -16.62
CA SER A 103 -8.68 -6.81 -15.63
C SER A 103 -7.22 -6.41 -15.47
N LEU A 104 -6.85 -6.00 -14.25
CA LEU A 104 -5.50 -5.56 -13.91
C LEU A 104 -4.88 -6.46 -12.85
N LYS A 105 -3.58 -6.66 -12.94
CA LYS A 105 -2.78 -7.34 -11.92
C LYS A 105 -1.81 -6.34 -11.29
N LEU A 106 -1.97 -6.10 -10.00
CA LEU A 106 -1.00 -5.28 -9.26
C LEU A 106 0.22 -6.11 -8.91
N GLN A 107 1.38 -5.46 -8.88
CA GLN A 107 2.67 -6.10 -8.59
C GLN A 107 3.40 -5.37 -7.46
N GLY A 108 4.31 -6.10 -6.80
CA GLY A 108 5.21 -5.55 -5.79
C GLY A 108 4.48 -5.19 -4.48
N ALA A 109 4.86 -4.09 -3.85
CA ALA A 109 4.28 -3.66 -2.57
C ALA A 109 2.75 -3.46 -2.65
N CYS A 110 2.23 -3.10 -3.83
CA CYS A 110 0.80 -2.88 -4.09
C CYS A 110 -0.05 -4.14 -3.99
N GLU A 111 0.53 -5.33 -4.15
CA GLU A 111 -0.17 -6.61 -4.04
C GLU A 111 -0.31 -7.05 -2.57
N SER A 112 0.74 -6.84 -1.78
CA SER A 112 0.87 -7.37 -0.41
C SER A 112 0.20 -6.53 0.69
N CYS A 113 -0.12 -5.27 0.42
CA CYS A 113 -0.61 -4.31 1.42
C CYS A 113 -2.09 -3.95 1.20
N PRO A 114 -3.04 -4.52 1.96
CA PRO A 114 -4.48 -4.37 1.70
C PRO A 114 -4.98 -2.92 1.73
N SER A 115 -4.40 -2.07 2.58
CA SER A 115 -4.75 -0.64 2.64
C SER A 115 -4.23 0.13 1.42
N SER A 116 -3.01 -0.17 0.97
CA SER A 116 -2.42 0.45 -0.22
C SER A 116 -3.06 -0.05 -1.51
N THR A 117 -3.42 -1.33 -1.59
CA THR A 117 -4.10 -1.95 -2.74
C THR A 117 -5.38 -1.18 -3.10
N THR A 118 -6.22 -0.88 -2.10
CA THR A 118 -7.48 -0.15 -2.31
C THR A 118 -7.23 1.25 -2.87
N THR A 119 -6.29 1.99 -2.28
CA THR A 119 -5.99 3.37 -2.69
C THR A 119 -5.36 3.42 -4.08
N MET A 120 -4.45 2.48 -4.38
CA MET A 120 -3.79 2.39 -5.69
C MET A 120 -4.77 2.01 -6.78
N LYS A 121 -5.65 1.03 -6.52
CA LYS A 121 -6.71 0.66 -7.45
C LYS A 121 -7.58 1.88 -7.82
N MET A 122 -8.02 2.66 -6.82
CA MET A 122 -8.82 3.86 -7.07
C MET A 122 -8.06 4.93 -7.87
N GLY A 123 -6.75 5.09 -7.63
CA GLY A 123 -5.90 6.02 -8.39
C GLY A 123 -5.80 5.64 -9.86
N ILE A 124 -5.52 4.37 -10.14
CA ILE A 124 -5.43 3.82 -11.51
C ILE A 124 -6.80 3.93 -12.20
N GLU A 125 -7.87 3.56 -11.50
CA GLU A 125 -9.23 3.64 -12.01
C GLU A 125 -9.61 5.06 -12.45
N ARG A 126 -9.24 6.07 -11.66
CA ARG A 126 -9.47 7.47 -12.02
C ARG A 126 -8.80 7.85 -13.34
N VAL A 127 -7.54 7.48 -13.52
CA VAL A 127 -6.78 7.81 -14.74
C VAL A 127 -7.40 7.10 -15.95
N LEU A 128 -7.74 5.82 -15.81
CA LEU A 128 -8.38 5.06 -16.89
C LEU A 128 -9.76 5.64 -17.25
N LYS A 129 -10.60 5.94 -16.26
CA LYS A 129 -11.91 6.57 -16.51
C LYS A 129 -11.78 7.95 -17.16
N GLU A 130 -10.75 8.72 -16.85
CA GLU A 130 -10.50 10.02 -17.48
C GLU A 130 -10.15 9.88 -18.98
N LYS A 131 -9.38 8.85 -19.36
CA LYS A 131 -8.93 8.64 -20.75
C LYS A 131 -9.93 7.87 -21.61
N PHE A 132 -10.66 6.91 -21.05
CA PHE A 132 -11.57 6.02 -21.78
C PHE A 132 -13.06 6.37 -21.58
N GLY A 133 -13.40 7.19 -20.58
CA GLY A 133 -14.75 7.65 -20.30
C GLY A 133 -15.73 6.50 -20.05
N ASP A 134 -16.91 6.61 -20.66
CA ASP A 134 -18.01 5.65 -20.50
C ASP A 134 -17.77 4.28 -21.16
N SER A 135 -16.62 4.11 -21.84
CA SER A 135 -16.24 2.82 -22.41
C SER A 135 -15.87 1.78 -21.34
N ILE A 136 -15.48 2.24 -20.14
CA ILE A 136 -15.15 1.39 -19.01
C ILE A 136 -16.41 1.20 -18.17
N GLU A 137 -16.88 -0.03 -18.07
CA GLU A 137 -17.96 -0.45 -17.17
C GLU A 137 -17.41 -0.76 -15.77
N ASP A 138 -16.33 -1.55 -15.69
CA ASP A 138 -15.73 -1.95 -14.41
C ASP A 138 -14.22 -2.18 -14.52
N ILE A 139 -13.53 -2.14 -13.37
CA ILE A 139 -12.10 -2.44 -13.25
C ILE A 139 -11.90 -3.44 -12.13
N VAL A 140 -11.45 -4.63 -12.51
CA VAL A 140 -11.28 -5.78 -11.61
C VAL A 140 -9.80 -6.02 -11.38
N GLN A 141 -9.42 -6.23 -10.11
CA GLN A 141 -8.09 -6.70 -9.78
C GLN A 141 -8.09 -8.23 -9.80
N VAL A 142 -7.22 -8.80 -10.62
CA VAL A 142 -6.97 -10.24 -10.67
C VAL A 142 -5.82 -10.54 -9.70
N PHE A 143 -6.02 -11.56 -8.87
CA PHE A 143 -4.99 -12.13 -8.01
C PHE A 143 -4.58 -13.48 -8.61
N ASP A 144 -3.29 -13.82 -8.57
CA ASP A 144 -2.89 -15.19 -8.89
C ASP A 144 -3.37 -16.08 -7.73
N ASP A 145 -4.47 -16.80 -7.94
CA ASP A 145 -5.06 -17.73 -6.95
C ASP A 145 -4.20 -19.01 -6.71
N ASP A 146 -2.91 -19.01 -7.08
CA ASP A 146 -1.98 -20.11 -6.81
C ASP A 146 -1.64 -20.25 -5.30
N GLN A 147 -2.15 -19.35 -4.46
CA GLN A 147 -2.38 -19.67 -3.05
C GLN A 147 -3.87 -19.72 -2.79
N ALA A 148 -4.46 -20.89 -3.02
CA ALA A 148 -5.64 -21.31 -2.28
C ALA A 148 -5.43 -20.85 -0.83
N ARG A 149 -6.34 -20.02 -0.33
CA ARG A 149 -6.38 -19.53 1.04
C ARG A 149 -6.69 -20.69 1.99
N GLU A 150 -5.99 -21.81 1.89
CA GLU A 150 -5.99 -22.80 2.94
C GLU A 150 -5.42 -22.09 4.15
N THR A 151 -6.28 -21.95 5.14
CA THR A 151 -5.91 -21.42 6.43
C THR A 151 -5.06 -22.48 7.11
N THR A 152 -3.78 -22.53 6.74
CA THR A 152 -2.79 -23.44 7.32
C THR A 152 -2.20 -22.82 8.58
N VAL A 153 -1.70 -23.68 9.47
CA VAL A 153 -0.98 -23.26 10.67
C VAL A 153 0.18 -22.33 10.33
N GLU A 154 0.88 -22.61 9.23
CA GLU A 154 2.02 -21.83 8.75
C GLU A 154 1.61 -20.42 8.32
N ALA A 155 0.51 -20.28 7.57
CA ALA A 155 0.02 -18.98 7.14
C ALA A 155 -0.34 -18.10 8.35
N VAL A 156 -1.05 -18.66 9.33
CA VAL A 156 -1.40 -17.96 10.57
C VAL A 156 -0.14 -17.61 11.37
N ASN A 157 0.82 -18.54 11.47
CA ASN A 157 2.09 -18.30 12.15
C ASN A 157 2.88 -17.14 11.52
N ASN A 158 3.01 -17.13 10.19
CA ASN A 158 3.70 -16.07 9.44
C ASN A 158 3.05 -14.70 9.68
N HIS A 159 1.71 -14.66 9.73
CA HIS A 159 1.02 -13.42 10.06
C HIS A 159 1.34 -12.94 11.49
N LEU A 160 1.35 -13.85 12.47
CA LEU A 160 1.67 -13.53 13.85
C LEU A 160 3.12 -13.11 14.07
N GLU A 161 4.07 -13.51 13.21
CA GLU A 161 5.46 -13.05 13.29
C GLU A 161 5.61 -11.54 13.23
N ILE A 162 4.73 -10.87 12.48
CA ILE A 162 4.70 -9.40 12.37
C ILE A 162 4.25 -8.78 13.70
N LEU A 163 3.33 -9.43 14.42
CA LEU A 163 2.74 -8.92 15.67
C LEU A 163 3.54 -9.31 16.92
N ARG A 164 4.28 -10.41 16.88
CA ARG A 164 5.09 -10.92 18.00
C ARG A 164 5.98 -9.86 18.67
N PRO A 165 6.69 -8.98 17.93
CA PRO A 165 7.48 -7.91 18.55
C PRO A 165 6.64 -6.97 19.41
N ALA A 166 5.48 -6.55 18.91
CA ALA A 166 4.57 -5.68 19.63
C ALA A 166 3.98 -6.39 20.87
N ILE A 167 3.50 -7.62 20.71
CA ILE A 167 2.94 -8.43 21.81
C ILE A 167 3.98 -8.62 22.92
N LYS A 168 5.23 -8.92 22.56
CA LYS A 168 6.34 -9.07 23.51
C LYS A 168 6.63 -7.78 24.26
N ASN A 169 6.58 -6.62 23.60
CA ASN A 169 6.77 -5.32 24.26
C ASN A 169 5.69 -5.02 25.30
N TYR A 170 4.48 -5.57 25.13
CA TYR A 170 3.40 -5.52 26.12
C TYR A 170 3.43 -6.67 27.14
N GLY A 171 4.50 -7.47 27.17
CA GLY A 171 4.67 -8.57 28.13
C GLY A 171 3.89 -9.83 27.79
N GLY A 172 3.51 -10.03 26.52
CA GLY A 172 2.83 -11.24 26.07
C GLY A 172 3.64 -12.12 25.13
N SER A 173 3.09 -13.29 24.82
CA SER A 173 3.58 -14.23 23.80
C SER A 173 2.42 -14.91 23.10
N VAL A 174 2.62 -15.30 21.83
CA VAL A 174 1.61 -16.01 21.05
C VAL A 174 2.24 -17.11 20.18
N GLN A 175 1.63 -18.30 20.21
CA GLN A 175 2.01 -19.44 19.39
C GLN A 175 0.76 -20.15 18.86
N VAL A 176 0.75 -20.49 17.57
CA VAL A 176 -0.36 -21.24 16.95
C VAL A 176 -0.18 -22.73 17.29
N LEU A 177 -1.23 -23.37 17.79
CA LEU A 177 -1.24 -24.80 18.10
C LEU A 177 -1.85 -25.61 16.95
N SER A 178 -3.03 -25.21 16.49
CA SER A 178 -3.73 -25.88 15.40
C SER A 178 -4.69 -24.94 14.69
N VAL A 179 -4.96 -25.26 13.42
CA VAL A 179 -5.94 -24.57 12.59
C VAL A 179 -6.69 -25.65 11.80
N GLU A 180 -7.95 -25.89 12.16
CA GLU A 180 -8.77 -26.94 11.55
C GLU A 180 -10.23 -26.49 11.47
N GLY A 181 -10.89 -26.69 10.32
CA GLY A 181 -12.34 -26.50 10.20
C GLY A 181 -12.86 -25.09 10.52
N GLY A 182 -12.02 -24.06 10.42
CA GLY A 182 -12.35 -22.69 10.79
C GLY A 182 -12.15 -22.36 12.27
N ASP A 183 -11.65 -23.29 13.07
CA ASP A 183 -11.23 -23.07 14.45
C ASP A 183 -9.71 -22.93 14.53
N CYS A 184 -9.25 -21.86 15.17
CA CYS A 184 -7.84 -21.59 15.40
C CYS A 184 -7.56 -21.59 16.90
N VAL A 185 -6.69 -22.49 17.34
CA VAL A 185 -6.24 -22.58 18.72
C VAL A 185 -4.86 -21.97 18.84
N VAL A 186 -4.74 -20.98 19.70
CA VAL A 186 -3.51 -20.22 19.93
C VAL A 186 -3.17 -20.25 21.41
N GLU A 187 -1.93 -20.61 21.73
CA GLU A 187 -1.37 -20.40 23.06
C GLU A 187 -1.05 -18.91 23.20
N TYR A 188 -1.72 -18.23 24.12
CA TYR A 188 -1.55 -16.80 24.35
C TYR A 188 -1.34 -16.51 25.83
N VAL A 189 -0.24 -15.81 26.13
CA VAL A 189 0.06 -15.30 27.45
C VAL A 189 0.15 -13.80 27.35
N GLY A 190 -0.53 -13.06 28.23
CA GLY A 190 -0.46 -11.60 28.24
C GLY A 190 -1.75 -10.94 28.74
N PRO A 191 -1.78 -9.59 28.74
CA PRO A 191 -2.97 -8.84 29.16
C PRO A 191 -4.14 -9.03 28.18
N GLU A 192 -5.35 -9.15 28.70
CA GLU A 192 -6.58 -9.38 27.91
C GLU A 192 -6.79 -8.33 26.81
N SER A 193 -6.40 -7.07 27.07
CA SER A 193 -6.47 -5.97 26.09
C SER A 193 -5.66 -6.21 24.82
N ILE A 194 -4.55 -6.95 24.92
CA ILE A 194 -3.74 -7.33 23.75
C ILE A 194 -4.30 -8.60 23.13
N GLY A 195 -4.76 -9.54 23.95
CA GLY A 195 -5.42 -10.77 23.50
C GLY A 195 -6.61 -10.50 22.57
N SER A 196 -7.48 -9.54 22.89
CA SER A 196 -8.61 -9.18 22.01
C SER A 196 -8.14 -8.68 20.63
N GLY A 197 -7.07 -7.88 20.60
CA GLY A 197 -6.45 -7.42 19.35
C GLY A 197 -5.85 -8.55 18.52
N VAL A 198 -5.21 -9.53 19.17
CA VAL A 198 -4.67 -10.72 18.49
C VAL A 198 -5.78 -11.55 17.85
N LYS A 199 -6.92 -11.76 18.54
CA LYS A 199 -8.07 -12.47 17.94
C LYS A 199 -8.62 -11.73 16.72
N ALA A 200 -8.74 -10.40 16.81
CA ALA A 200 -9.24 -9.58 15.72
C ALA A 200 -8.32 -9.65 14.49
N ALA A 201 -7.01 -9.52 14.69
CA ALA A 201 -6.02 -9.58 13.61
C ALA A 201 -6.06 -10.92 12.85
N ILE A 202 -6.17 -12.05 13.58
CA ILE A 202 -6.29 -13.37 12.97
C ILE A 202 -7.57 -13.47 12.11
N LYS A 203 -8.72 -13.05 12.64
CA LYS A 203 -9.99 -13.11 11.91
C LYS A 203 -10.05 -12.17 10.70
N GLU A 204 -9.42 -11.01 10.78
CA GLU A 204 -9.34 -10.04 9.68
C GLU A 204 -8.52 -10.59 8.51
N LYS A 205 -7.39 -11.25 8.81
CA LYS A 205 -6.48 -11.77 7.78
C LYS A 205 -6.98 -13.09 7.19
N PHE A 206 -7.63 -13.92 7.99
CA PHE A 206 -8.10 -15.25 7.62
C PHE A 206 -9.63 -15.33 7.80
N PRO A 207 -10.41 -14.93 6.79
CA PRO A 207 -11.87 -14.88 6.88
C PRO A 207 -12.51 -16.27 7.04
N ASP A 208 -11.79 -17.35 6.70
CA ASP A 208 -12.25 -18.72 6.88
C ASP A 208 -12.17 -19.18 8.35
N ILE A 209 -11.46 -18.44 9.22
CA ILE A 209 -11.43 -18.70 10.66
C ILE A 209 -12.65 -18.06 11.33
N LEU A 210 -13.58 -18.90 11.77
CA LEU A 210 -14.78 -18.50 12.49
C LEU A 210 -14.48 -18.23 13.97
N ASN A 211 -13.68 -19.09 14.62
CA ASN A 211 -13.39 -18.99 16.05
C ASN A 211 -11.88 -18.98 16.35
N VAL A 212 -11.51 -18.14 17.32
CA VAL A 212 -10.14 -18.06 17.84
C VAL A 212 -10.19 -18.27 19.35
N THR A 213 -9.63 -19.39 19.79
CA THR A 213 -9.62 -19.81 21.20
C THR A 213 -8.22 -19.69 21.76
N PHE A 214 -8.12 -19.11 22.95
CA PHE A 214 -6.86 -19.03 23.67
C PHE A 214 -6.72 -20.22 24.61
N SER A 215 -5.64 -20.97 24.44
CA SER A 215 -5.14 -21.88 25.45
C SER A 215 -4.16 -21.13 26.33
N THR A 216 -4.24 -21.35 27.64
CA THR A 216 -3.35 -20.77 28.65
C THR A 216 -2.37 -21.81 29.16
#